data_AF-A0A7L2FXP9-F1
#
_entry.id   AF-A0A7L2FXP9-F1
#
_cell.length_a   1.000
_cell.length_b   1.000
_cell.length_c   1.000
_cell.angle_alpha   90.00
_cell.angle_beta   90.00
_cell.angle_gamma   90.00
#
_symmetry.space_group_name_H-M   'P 1'
#
loop_
_entity.id
_entity.type
_entity.pdbx_description
1 polymer ?
#
loop_
_entity_poly.entity_id
_entity_poly.type
_entity_poly.pdbx_seq_one_letter_code
_entity_poly.pdbx_strand_id
1 'polypeptide(L)'
;TSEKPILLNNIEDTEAFISGAEVAVVGFFQEPESPEASQFGLAAGRIPEVPFGLSTSPTVLNHYGVAANTVTLFRRVDNDRRDLDMNGKDVDAEKMTRFIRMNELHLVTEYNPVTAIGVMQSLLELHLLLITDKMSPKHPERMRRYRSAAELFKGQV
;
A
#
# COMPACT_ATOMS: atom_id res chain seq x y z
N THR A 1 -17.92 -0.93 12.08
CA THR A 1 -17.01 -0.97 13.25
C THR A 1 -15.63 -0.68 12.72
N SER A 2 -15.01 0.45 13.07
CA SER A 2 -13.64 0.74 12.61
C SER A 2 -12.70 -0.31 13.18
N GLU A 3 -12.11 -1.14 12.32
CA GLU A 3 -11.02 -2.02 12.74
C GLU A 3 -9.84 -1.16 13.15
N LYS A 4 -9.42 -1.30 14.41
CA LYS A 4 -8.25 -0.61 14.93
C LYS A 4 -7.00 -1.32 14.39
N PRO A 5 -5.91 -0.59 14.09
CA PRO A 5 -4.65 -1.21 13.73
C PRO A 5 -4.19 -2.24 14.77
N ILE A 6 -3.64 -3.35 14.29
CA ILE A 6 -3.06 -4.39 15.15
C ILE A 6 -1.73 -3.89 15.71
N LEU A 7 -1.51 -4.04 17.01
CA LEU A 7 -0.24 -3.65 17.65
C LEU A 7 0.86 -4.66 17.34
N LEU A 8 1.98 -4.18 16.80
CA LEU A 8 3.13 -4.98 16.39
C LEU A 8 4.32 -4.67 17.30
N ASN A 9 4.59 -5.55 18.26
CA ASN A 9 5.54 -5.28 19.35
C ASN A 9 6.96 -5.76 19.06
N ASN A 10 7.13 -6.70 18.13
CA ASN A 10 8.42 -7.29 17.77
C ASN A 10 8.52 -7.51 16.25
N ILE A 11 9.74 -7.83 15.81
CA ILE A 11 10.09 -7.95 14.39
C ILE A 11 9.34 -9.13 13.75
N GLU A 12 9.30 -10.28 14.43
CA GLU A 12 8.67 -11.51 13.93
C GLU A 12 7.18 -11.31 13.65
N ASP A 13 6.44 -10.71 14.60
CA ASP A 13 5.02 -10.39 14.42
C ASP A 13 4.81 -9.39 13.27
N THR A 14 5.73 -8.44 13.10
CA THR A 14 5.66 -7.44 12.02
C THR A 14 5.88 -8.09 10.65
N GLU A 15 6.87 -8.97 10.52
CA GLU A 15 7.15 -9.72 9.30
C GLU A 15 6.02 -10.69 8.94
N ALA A 16 5.48 -11.39 9.94
CA ALA A 16 4.31 -12.27 9.77
C ALA A 16 3.08 -11.47 9.33
N PHE A 17 2.84 -10.30 9.92
CA PHE A 17 1.77 -9.40 9.52
C PHE A 17 1.91 -8.93 8.07
N ILE A 18 3.11 -8.48 7.67
CA ILE A 18 3.37 -8.00 6.30
C ILE A 18 3.23 -9.12 5.27
N SER A 19 3.71 -10.33 5.58
CA SER A 19 3.65 -11.48 4.66
C SER A 19 2.26 -12.13 4.58
N GLY A 20 1.39 -11.88 5.57
CA GLY A 20 0.04 -12.44 5.68
C GLY A 20 -0.96 -11.88 4.67
N ALA A 21 -0.64 -10.77 3.99
CA ALA A 21 -1.51 -10.15 3.00
C ALA A 21 -0.73 -9.74 1.74
N GLU A 22 -1.47 -9.48 0.66
CA GLU A 22 -0.85 -9.01 -0.59
C GLU A 22 -0.40 -7.54 -0.49
N VAL A 23 -1.21 -6.74 0.21
CA VAL A 23 -0.91 -5.37 0.60
C VAL A 23 -1.10 -5.28 2.11
N ALA A 24 -0.13 -4.72 2.81
CA ALA A 24 -0.20 -4.45 4.25
C ALA A 24 0.34 -3.05 4.53
N VAL A 25 -0.27 -2.36 5.49
CA VAL A 25 0.14 -1.01 5.87
C VAL A 25 0.59 -1.01 7.32
N VAL A 26 1.79 -0.50 7.60
CA VAL A 26 2.31 -0.35 8.96
C VAL A 26 2.56 1.13 9.26
N GLY A 27 1.96 1.61 10.34
CA GLY A 27 2.27 2.90 10.93
C GLY A 27 3.37 2.74 11.97
N PHE A 28 4.55 3.30 11.70
CA PHE A 28 5.68 3.36 12.61
C PHE A 28 5.67 4.72 13.31
N PHE A 29 5.32 4.76 14.59
CA PHE A 29 5.20 6.00 15.35
C PHE A 29 6.14 6.00 16.55
N GLN A 30 6.68 7.16 16.90
CA GLN A 30 7.48 7.32 18.13
C GLN A 30 6.60 7.19 19.38
N GLU A 31 5.35 7.65 19.29
CA GLU A 31 4.39 7.63 20.38
C GLU A 31 3.02 7.08 19.91
N PRO A 32 2.38 6.21 20.72
CA PRO A 32 1.13 5.54 20.34
C PRO A 32 -0.06 6.49 20.22
N GLU A 33 -0.05 7.61 20.95
CA GLU A 33 -1.13 8.61 20.96
C GLU A 33 -0.77 9.91 20.22
N SER A 34 0.18 9.83 19.29
CA SER A 34 0.51 10.97 18.43
C SER A 34 -0.69 11.41 17.57
N PRO A 35 -0.77 12.70 17.16
CA PRO A 35 -1.80 13.17 16.24
C PRO A 35 -1.86 12.33 14.95
N GLU A 36 -0.70 11.94 14.43
CA GLU A 36 -0.58 11.12 13.22
C GLU A 36 -1.08 9.69 13.45
N ALA A 37 -0.78 9.07 14.61
CA ALA A 37 -1.33 7.76 14.96
C ALA A 37 -2.86 7.77 15.05
N SER A 38 -3.44 8.87 15.54
CA SER A 38 -4.90 9.05 15.57
C SER A 38 -5.49 9.15 14.15
N GLN A 39 -4.86 9.92 13.26
CA GLN A 39 -5.26 9.99 11.85
C GLN A 39 -5.09 8.65 11.13
N PHE A 40 -4.05 7.89 11.46
CA PHE A 40 -3.82 6.55 10.93
C PHE A 40 -4.93 5.57 11.31
N GLY A 41 -5.39 5.60 12.56
CA GLY A 41 -6.55 4.81 12.99
C GLY A 41 -7.84 5.18 12.25
N LEU A 42 -8.05 6.46 11.93
CA LEU A 42 -9.17 6.90 11.10
C LEU A 42 -9.05 6.41 9.65
N ALA A 43 -7.83 6.41 9.08
CA ALA A 43 -7.57 5.89 7.76
C ALA A 43 -7.85 4.37 7.69
N ALA A 44 -7.44 3.60 8.70
CA ALA A 44 -7.75 2.16 8.80
C ALA A 44 -9.26 1.91 8.73
N GLY A 45 -10.06 2.71 9.43
CA GLY A 45 -11.52 2.62 9.40
C GLY A 45 -12.17 2.97 8.04
N ARG A 46 -11.45 3.65 7.14
CA ARG A 46 -11.94 4.01 5.80
C ARG A 46 -11.69 2.93 4.75
N ILE A 47 -10.73 2.02 4.99
CA ILE A 47 -10.33 0.99 4.02
C ILE A 47 -10.23 -0.41 4.69
N PRO A 48 -11.36 -0.94 5.21
CA PRO A 48 -11.37 -2.14 6.05
C PRO A 48 -10.86 -3.42 5.37
N GLU A 49 -10.71 -3.43 4.05
CA GLU A 49 -10.15 -4.55 3.30
C GLU A 49 -8.61 -4.62 3.33
N VAL A 50 -7.93 -3.53 3.70
CA VAL A 50 -6.46 -3.50 3.83
C VAL A 50 -6.09 -3.70 5.30
N PRO A 51 -5.20 -4.64 5.65
CA PRO A 51 -4.75 -4.82 7.02
C PRO A 51 -3.82 -3.69 7.46
N PHE A 52 -4.10 -3.14 8.66
CA PHE A 52 -3.30 -2.09 9.29
C PHE A 52 -2.60 -2.60 10.54
N GLY A 53 -1.29 -2.41 10.58
CA GLY A 53 -0.43 -2.63 11.72
C GLY A 53 0.07 -1.31 12.28
N LEU A 54 0.34 -1.26 13.59
CA LEU A 54 0.95 -0.11 14.25
C LEU A 54 2.08 -0.60 15.13
N SER A 55 3.25 0.02 15.01
CA SER A 55 4.37 -0.24 15.90
C SER A 55 4.93 1.05 16.48
N THR A 56 5.21 1.03 17.78
CA THR A 56 6.00 2.02 18.50
C THR A 56 7.27 1.44 19.09
N SER A 57 7.56 0.18 18.75
CA SER A 57 8.69 -0.57 19.32
C SER A 57 10.00 -0.08 18.70
N PRO A 58 10.96 0.43 19.49
CA PRO A 58 12.23 0.93 18.96
C PRO A 58 13.01 -0.13 18.16
N THR A 59 12.88 -1.41 18.52
CA THR A 59 13.52 -2.52 17.80
C THR A 59 12.92 -2.71 16.41
N VAL A 60 11.60 -2.60 16.29
CA VAL A 60 10.88 -2.67 15.01
C VAL A 60 11.20 -1.44 14.16
N LEU A 61 11.11 -0.23 14.73
CA LEU A 61 11.42 1.02 14.01
C LEU A 61 12.85 0.99 13.44
N ASN A 62 13.83 0.57 14.24
CA ASN A 62 15.22 0.43 13.79
C ASN A 62 15.39 -0.63 12.69
N HIS A 63 14.71 -1.77 12.81
CA HIS A 63 14.74 -2.83 11.79
C HIS A 63 14.26 -2.32 10.42
N TYR A 64 13.21 -1.49 10.40
CA TYR A 64 12.68 -0.89 9.17
C TYR A 64 13.37 0.44 8.80
N GLY A 65 14.41 0.87 9.51
CA GLY A 65 15.16 2.10 9.21
C GLY A 65 14.34 3.39 9.36
N VAL A 66 13.35 3.38 10.26
CA VAL A 66 12.43 4.50 10.46
C VAL A 66 12.91 5.38 11.63
N ALA A 67 13.32 6.61 11.33
CA ALA A 67 13.82 7.57 12.34
C ALA A 67 12.76 8.57 12.84
N ALA A 68 11.62 8.66 12.16
CA ALA A 68 10.52 9.59 12.46
C ALA A 68 9.17 8.93 12.16
N ASN A 69 8.06 9.50 12.64
CA ASN A 69 6.72 8.99 12.36
C ASN A 69 6.55 8.75 10.85
N THR A 70 6.23 7.52 10.46
CA THR A 70 6.17 7.08 9.06
C THR A 70 5.02 6.11 8.87
N VAL A 71 4.25 6.30 7.79
CA VAL A 71 3.28 5.31 7.31
C VAL A 71 3.88 4.61 6.11
N THR A 72 3.98 3.29 6.16
CA THR A 72 4.60 2.48 5.10
C THR A 72 3.59 1.47 4.54
N LEU A 73 3.51 1.39 3.22
CA LEU A 73 2.82 0.35 2.48
C LEU A 73 3.83 -0.70 2.01
N PHE A 74 3.50 -1.96 2.24
CA PHE A 74 4.23 -3.12 1.76
C PHE A 74 3.38 -3.87 0.75
N ARG A 75 3.99 -4.25 -0.38
CA ARG A 75 3.36 -5.05 -1.43
C ARG A 75 4.19 -6.30 -1.70
N ARG A 76 3.58 -7.47 -1.53
CA ARG A 76 4.31 -8.74 -1.46
C ARG A 76 4.77 -9.26 -2.82
N VAL A 77 3.88 -9.24 -3.80
CA VAL A 77 4.08 -9.72 -5.17
C VAL A 77 5.31 -9.17 -5.89
N ASP A 78 5.72 -7.93 -5.62
CA ASP A 78 6.92 -7.32 -6.17
C ASP A 78 7.92 -6.84 -5.12
N ASN A 79 7.70 -7.23 -3.85
CA ASN A 79 8.51 -6.84 -2.70
C ASN A 79 8.74 -5.32 -2.62
N ASP A 80 7.74 -4.52 -3.05
CA ASP A 80 7.81 -3.06 -3.04
C ASP A 80 7.46 -2.53 -1.65
N ARG A 81 8.21 -1.51 -1.23
CA ARG A 81 7.98 -0.76 0.01
C ARG A 81 7.87 0.71 -0.34
N ARG A 82 6.79 1.34 0.09
CA ARG A 82 6.54 2.77 -0.12
C ARG A 82 6.29 3.44 1.22
N ASP A 83 7.08 4.47 1.51
CA ASP A 83 6.87 5.32 2.68
C ASP A 83 6.09 6.56 2.24
N LEU A 84 5.09 6.95 3.02
CA LEU A 84 4.34 8.18 2.83
C LEU A 84 5.25 9.38 3.10
N ASP A 85 5.18 10.41 2.24
CA ASP A 85 5.83 11.69 2.53
C ASP A 85 5.12 12.41 3.68
N MET A 86 5.78 12.38 4.83
CA MET A 86 5.34 12.93 6.11
C MET A 86 5.76 14.39 6.32
N ASN A 87 6.52 15.00 5.38
CA ASN A 87 7.08 16.36 5.56
C ASN A 87 6.07 17.51 5.34
N GLY A 88 4.80 17.19 5.05
CA GLY A 88 3.73 18.18 4.86
C GLY A 88 2.98 18.48 6.16
N LYS A 89 2.48 19.72 6.32
CA LYS A 89 1.75 20.14 7.53
C LYS A 89 0.38 19.46 7.72
N ASP A 90 -0.12 18.75 6.70
CA ASP A 90 -1.47 18.17 6.67
C ASP A 90 -1.42 16.65 6.35
N VAL A 91 -0.71 15.86 7.17
CA VAL A 91 -0.82 14.39 7.09
C VAL A 91 -2.05 13.94 7.88
N ASP A 92 -3.19 13.95 7.21
CA ASP A 92 -4.47 13.50 7.76
C ASP A 92 -4.88 12.12 7.21
N ALA A 93 -6.01 11.62 7.73
CA ALA A 93 -6.56 10.35 7.30
C ALA A 93 -6.89 10.32 5.79
N GLU A 94 -7.21 11.46 5.15
CA GLU A 94 -7.52 11.52 3.72
C GLU A 94 -6.26 11.33 2.88
N LYS A 95 -5.19 12.05 3.23
CA LYS A 95 -3.88 11.90 2.59
C LYS A 95 -3.33 10.49 2.74
N MET A 96 -3.45 9.89 3.93
CA MET A 96 -3.03 8.51 4.18
C MET A 96 -3.84 7.51 3.35
N THR A 97 -5.17 7.63 3.34
CA THR A 97 -6.03 6.78 2.51
C THR A 97 -5.68 6.92 1.02
N ARG A 98 -5.54 8.15 0.50
CA ARG A 98 -5.16 8.37 -0.90
C ARG A 98 -3.81 7.72 -1.22
N PHE A 99 -2.81 7.88 -0.36
CA PHE A 99 -1.50 7.27 -0.54
C PHE A 99 -1.59 5.75 -0.67
N ILE A 100 -2.34 5.09 0.22
CA ILE A 100 -2.50 3.64 0.21
C ILE A 100 -3.17 3.21 -1.10
N ARG A 101 -4.28 3.86 -1.47
CA ARG A 101 -5.04 3.57 -2.70
C ARG A 101 -4.23 3.76 -3.98
N MET A 102 -3.34 4.75 -4.00
CA MET A 102 -2.46 4.99 -5.15
C MET A 102 -1.33 3.96 -5.28
N ASN A 103 -1.03 3.20 -4.23
CA ASN A 103 0.13 2.29 -4.20
C ASN A 103 -0.23 0.83 -3.87
N GLU A 104 -1.50 0.52 -3.57
CA GLU A 104 -1.95 -0.84 -3.28
C GLU A 104 -1.91 -1.75 -4.53
N LEU A 105 -2.12 -1.18 -5.73
CA LEU A 105 -2.03 -1.92 -6.99
C LEU A 105 -0.67 -1.69 -7.68
N HIS A 106 -0.25 -2.69 -8.46
CA HIS A 106 0.83 -2.46 -9.41
C HIS A 106 0.38 -1.50 -10.49
N LEU A 107 1.35 -0.74 -11.01
CA LEU A 107 1.17 0.11 -12.19
C LEU A 107 0.58 -0.65 -13.39
N VAL A 108 0.93 -1.92 -13.54
CA VAL A 108 0.29 -2.83 -14.48
C VAL A 108 -0.11 -4.09 -13.73
N THR A 109 -1.40 -4.26 -13.54
CA THR A 109 -1.98 -5.41 -12.83
C THR A 109 -2.57 -6.38 -13.85
N GLU A 110 -2.10 -7.63 -13.85
CA GLU A 110 -2.76 -8.67 -14.65
C GLU A 110 -4.12 -9.00 -14.03
N TYR A 111 -5.18 -9.02 -14.85
CA TYR A 111 -6.51 -9.38 -14.39
C TYR A 111 -6.66 -10.90 -14.28
N ASN A 112 -6.91 -11.40 -13.06
CA ASN A 112 -7.20 -12.79 -12.75
C ASN A 112 -8.07 -12.87 -11.48
N PRO A 113 -8.61 -14.04 -11.08
CA PRO A 113 -9.48 -14.15 -9.91
C PRO A 113 -8.89 -13.62 -8.59
N VAL A 114 -7.57 -13.60 -8.44
CA VAL A 114 -6.88 -13.09 -7.24
C VAL A 114 -6.85 -11.56 -7.24
N THR A 115 -6.55 -10.95 -8.40
CA THR A 115 -6.39 -9.49 -8.53
C THR A 115 -7.69 -8.75 -8.85
N ALA A 116 -8.72 -9.47 -9.33
CA ALA A 116 -9.97 -8.87 -9.78
C ALA A 116 -10.66 -8.03 -8.71
N ILE A 117 -10.66 -8.51 -7.45
CA ILE A 117 -11.27 -7.78 -6.33
C ILE A 117 -10.57 -6.43 -6.13
N GLY A 118 -9.23 -6.42 -6.07
CA GLY A 118 -8.46 -5.19 -5.90
C GLY A 118 -8.61 -4.21 -7.07
N VAL A 119 -8.66 -4.70 -8.31
CA VAL A 119 -8.94 -3.86 -9.49
C VAL A 119 -10.35 -3.25 -9.41
N MET A 120 -11.36 -4.04 -9.06
CA MET A 120 -12.76 -3.57 -8.97
C MET A 120 -13.03 -2.63 -7.78
N GLN A 121 -12.26 -2.76 -6.70
CA GLN A 121 -12.33 -1.89 -5.53
C GLN A 121 -11.42 -0.65 -5.62
N SER A 122 -10.67 -0.52 -6.72
CA SER A 122 -9.84 0.65 -6.96
C SER A 122 -10.67 1.94 -6.98
N LEU A 123 -10.12 3.01 -6.40
CA LEU A 123 -10.70 4.35 -6.49
C LEU A 123 -10.49 5.01 -7.87
N LEU A 124 -9.69 4.41 -8.74
CA LEU A 124 -9.55 4.89 -10.12
C LEU A 124 -10.80 4.51 -10.90
N GLU A 125 -11.52 5.51 -11.40
CA GLU A 125 -12.72 5.30 -12.21
C GLU A 125 -12.38 4.90 -13.66
N LEU A 126 -11.19 5.27 -14.12
CA LEU A 126 -10.72 5.02 -15.47
C LEU A 126 -9.69 3.89 -15.48
N HIS A 127 -9.96 2.86 -16.30
CA HIS A 127 -9.12 1.68 -16.43
C HIS A 127 -8.74 1.52 -17.90
N LEU A 128 -7.45 1.36 -18.18
CA LEU A 128 -6.98 0.93 -19.49
C LEU A 128 -6.81 -0.59 -19.48
N LEU A 129 -7.27 -1.27 -20.54
CA LEU A 129 -7.13 -2.72 -20.68
C LEU A 129 -6.26 -3.04 -21.90
N LEU A 130 -5.21 -3.83 -21.69
CA LEU A 130 -4.46 -4.49 -22.74
C LEU A 130 -4.94 -5.93 -22.89
N ILE A 131 -5.67 -6.22 -23.97
CA ILE A 131 -6.03 -7.60 -24.33
C ILE A 131 -4.93 -8.14 -25.25
N THR A 132 -4.21 -9.16 -24.79
CA THR A 132 -3.15 -9.79 -25.59
C THR A 132 -3.03 -11.27 -25.27
N ASP A 133 -2.73 -12.07 -26.29
CA ASP A 133 -2.35 -13.47 -26.13
C ASP A 133 -0.95 -13.55 -25.48
N LYS A 134 -0.84 -14.33 -24.39
CA LYS A 134 0.40 -14.60 -23.67
C LYS A 134 1.36 -15.50 -24.46
N MET A 135 0.82 -16.34 -25.35
CA MET A 135 1.61 -17.26 -26.18
C MET A 135 2.23 -16.57 -27.40
N SER A 136 1.80 -15.34 -27.70
CA SER A 136 2.33 -14.58 -28.82
C SER A 136 3.77 -14.15 -28.58
N PRO A 137 4.69 -14.30 -29.56
CA PRO A 137 6.07 -13.80 -29.43
C PRO A 137 6.14 -12.27 -29.31
N LYS A 138 5.06 -11.55 -29.65
CA LYS A 138 4.96 -10.08 -29.50
C LYS A 138 4.49 -9.66 -28.10
N HIS A 139 4.08 -10.60 -27.25
CA HIS A 139 3.57 -10.31 -25.91
C HIS A 139 4.56 -9.51 -25.04
N PRO A 140 5.85 -9.87 -24.95
CA PRO A 140 6.80 -9.13 -24.11
C PRO A 140 6.97 -7.67 -24.55
N GLU A 141 7.01 -7.43 -25.86
CA GLU A 141 7.15 -6.08 -26.40
C GLU A 141 5.90 -5.22 -26.09
N ARG A 142 4.70 -5.79 -26.25
CA ARG A 142 3.44 -5.11 -25.91
C ARG A 142 3.39 -4.73 -24.43
N MET A 143 3.74 -5.67 -23.55
CA MET A 143 3.78 -5.43 -22.11
C MET A 143 4.78 -4.33 -21.74
N ARG A 144 5.96 -4.30 -22.38
CA ARG A 144 6.96 -3.24 -22.15
C ARG A 144 6.42 -1.86 -22.52
N ARG A 145 5.81 -1.73 -23.71
CA ARG A 145 5.21 -0.48 -24.18
C ARG A 145 4.05 -0.05 -23.28
N TYR A 146 3.23 -1.00 -22.85
CA TYR A 146 2.10 -0.75 -21.97
C TYR A 146 2.54 -0.21 -20.60
N ARG A 147 3.53 -0.85 -19.97
CA ARG A 147 4.11 -0.36 -18.70
C ARG A 147 4.73 1.03 -18.87
N SER A 148 5.43 1.27 -19.98
CA SER A 148 6.02 2.59 -20.27
C SER A 148 4.95 3.69 -20.40
N ALA A 149 3.80 3.36 -20.99
CA ALA A 149 2.68 4.29 -21.09
C ALA A 149 2.02 4.51 -19.72
N ALA A 150 1.85 3.46 -18.92
CA ALA A 150 1.20 3.54 -17.61
C ALA A 150 1.92 4.51 -16.65
N GLU A 151 3.25 4.61 -16.70
CA GLU A 151 4.03 5.57 -15.89
C GLU A 151 3.57 7.04 -16.11
N LEU A 152 3.10 7.36 -17.32
CA LEU A 152 2.65 8.71 -17.68
C LEU A 152 1.27 9.08 -17.09
N PHE A 153 0.50 8.09 -16.65
CA PHE A 153 -0.88 8.26 -16.17
C PHE A 153 -1.06 7.85 -14.71
N LYS A 154 0.03 7.71 -13.95
CA LYS A 154 -0.01 7.28 -12.55
C LYS A 154 -0.98 8.13 -11.72
N GLY A 155 -1.96 7.48 -11.10
CA GLY A 155 -3.00 8.13 -10.29
C GLY A 155 -4.16 8.73 -11.08
N GLN A 156 -4.19 8.52 -12.40
CA GLN A 156 -5.28 8.92 -13.29
C GLN A 156 -5.95 7.71 -13.94
N VAL A 157 -5.16 6.69 -14.31
CA VAL A 157 -5.54 5.46 -15.01
C VAL A 157 -4.78 4.27 -14.42
#